data_AF-A0A521FR07-F1
#
_entry.id   AF-A0A521FR07-F1
#
_cell.length_a   1.000
_cell.length_b   1.000
_cell.length_c   1.000
_cell.angle_alpha   90.00
_cell.angle_beta   90.00
_cell.angle_gamma   90.00
#
_symmetry.space_group_name_H-M   'P 1'
#
loop_
_entity.id
_entity.type
_entity.pdbx_description
1 polymer ?
#
loop_
_entity_poly.entity_id
_entity_poly.type
_entity_poly.pdbx_seq_one_letter_code
_entity_poly.pdbx_strand_id
1 'polypeptide(L)' 'FPTGVEVSDAMVHGGPYPASTNFGATSVGTMSIRRFLRPVSYQNFPQGLMDEDMR' A
#
# COMPACT_ATOMS: atom_id res chain seq x y z
N PHE A 1 -26.84 -10.21 1.18
CA PHE A 1 -26.04 -9.03 1.51
C PHE A 1 -24.82 -9.46 2.31
N PRO A 2 -23.58 -9.20 1.85
CA PRO A 2 -22.42 -9.26 2.71
C PRO A 2 -22.22 -7.86 3.31
N THR A 3 -22.74 -7.61 4.50
CA THR A 3 -22.44 -6.37 5.25
C THR A 3 -21.09 -6.44 5.97
N GLY A 4 -20.58 -7.66 6.21
CA GLY A 4 -19.29 -7.89 6.83
C GLY A 4 -18.14 -7.53 5.89
N VAL A 5 -17.24 -6.68 6.37
CA VAL A 5 -15.95 -6.38 5.74
C VAL A 5 -14.86 -6.89 6.70
N GLU A 6 -14.31 -8.06 6.40
CA GLU A 6 -13.21 -8.64 7.16
C GLU A 6 -11.92 -7.80 7.02
N VAL A 7 -11.20 -7.61 8.12
CA VAL A 7 -9.89 -6.95 8.11
C VAL A 7 -8.81 -8.01 7.97
N SER A 8 -8.45 -8.35 6.72
CA SER A 8 -7.45 -9.37 6.40
C SER A 8 -6.55 -8.95 5.23
N ASP A 9 -5.49 -9.72 4.98
CA ASP A 9 -4.55 -9.45 3.88
C ASP A 9 -5.19 -9.51 2.49
N ALA A 10 -6.21 -10.35 2.33
CA ALA A 10 -6.88 -10.59 1.06
C ALA A 10 -8.01 -9.57 0.76
N MET A 11 -8.31 -8.64 1.67
CA MET A 11 -9.44 -7.73 1.52
C MET A 11 -9.26 -6.74 0.35
N VAL A 12 -10.34 -6.56 -0.41
CA VAL A 12 -10.47 -5.54 -1.45
C VAL A 12 -11.70 -4.68 -1.16
N HIS A 13 -11.57 -3.75 -0.22
CA HIS A 13 -12.57 -2.70 -0.01
C HIS A 13 -12.25 -1.49 -0.90
N GLY A 14 -13.09 -1.27 -1.92
CA GLY A 14 -12.90 -0.28 -2.97
C GLY A 14 -13.66 -0.68 -4.23
N GLY A 15 -13.27 -0.12 -5.38
CA GLY A 15 -13.88 -0.42 -6.67
C GLY A 15 -13.73 0.74 -7.66
N PRO A 16 -14.20 0.58 -8.91
CA PRO A 16 -14.25 1.67 -9.87
C PRO A 16 -15.07 2.87 -9.36
N TYR A 17 -14.81 4.05 -9.90
CA TYR A 17 -15.63 5.24 -9.62
C TYR A 17 -17.12 4.95 -9.91
N PRO A 18 -18.07 5.32 -9.01
CA PRO A 18 -17.92 6.21 -7.86
C PRO A 18 -17.60 5.54 -6.52
N ALA A 19 -17.40 4.22 -6.47
CA ALA A 19 -17.14 3.51 -5.21
C ALA A 19 -15.84 3.97 -4.53
N SER A 20 -14.85 4.40 -5.32
CA SER A 20 -13.59 4.96 -4.86
C SER A 20 -13.05 5.96 -5.88
N THR A 21 -12.20 6.88 -5.41
CA THR A 21 -11.35 7.75 -6.25
C THR A 21 -9.94 7.21 -6.42
N ASN A 22 -9.65 6.05 -5.82
CA ASN A 22 -8.33 5.43 -5.82
C ASN A 22 -8.26 4.31 -6.87
N PHE A 23 -7.39 4.46 -7.87
CA PHE A 23 -7.26 3.53 -9.00
C PHE A 23 -6.51 2.25 -8.59
N GLY A 24 -7.25 1.22 -8.17
CA GLY A 24 -6.71 -0.13 -7.93
C GLY A 24 -6.17 -0.40 -6.53
N ALA A 25 -6.31 0.54 -5.58
CA ALA A 25 -5.97 0.31 -4.18
C ALA A 25 -7.17 -0.17 -3.34
N THR A 26 -6.88 -0.64 -2.13
CA THR A 26 -7.89 -0.92 -1.10
C THR A 26 -7.78 0.05 0.09
N SER A 27 -8.91 0.33 0.74
CA SER A 27 -8.98 1.12 1.99
C SER A 27 -9.07 0.28 3.27
N VAL A 28 -9.25 -1.04 3.18
CA VAL A 28 -9.27 -1.98 4.32
C VAL A 28 -8.31 -3.14 4.02
N GLY A 29 -7.74 -3.75 5.06
CA GLY A 29 -6.74 -4.80 4.92
C GLY A 29 -5.32 -4.24 4.80
N THR A 30 -4.32 -5.12 4.92
CA THR A 30 -2.91 -4.71 5.06
C THR A 30 -2.37 -4.00 3.83
N MET A 31 -2.86 -4.34 2.63
CA MET A 31 -2.50 -3.69 1.37
C MET A 31 -2.85 -2.19 1.32
N SER A 32 -3.73 -1.70 2.21
CA SER A 32 -4.07 -0.28 2.31
C SER A 32 -2.87 0.61 2.69
N ILE A 33 -1.83 0.07 3.35
CA ILE A 33 -0.62 0.83 3.71
C ILE A 33 0.09 1.40 2.48
N ARG A 34 0.02 0.72 1.32
CA ARG A 34 0.68 1.15 0.08
C ARG A 34 0.20 2.51 -0.43
N ARG A 35 -0.98 2.97 0.02
CA ARG A 35 -1.50 4.32 -0.30
C ARG A 35 -0.66 5.46 0.29
N PHE A 36 0.17 5.16 1.29
CA PHE A 36 0.99 6.13 2.01
C PHE A 36 2.49 5.93 1.78
N LEU A 37 2.84 5.04 0.85
CA LEU A 37 4.22 4.73 0.50
C LEU A 37 4.54 5.26 -0.90
N ARG A 38 5.81 5.62 -1.11
CA ARG A 38 6.36 5.97 -2.42
C ARG A 38 7.74 5.33 -2.55
N PRO A 39 8.01 4.55 -3.61
CA PRO A 39 9.33 3.95 -3.80
C PRO A 39 10.39 5.03 -4.09
N VAL A 40 11.61 4.78 -3.63
CA VAL A 40 12.82 5.58 -3.92
C VAL A 40 13.93 4.63 -4.35
N SER A 41 14.67 4.98 -5.40
CA SER A 41 15.81 4.21 -5.89
C SER A 41 17.11 4.94 -5.57
N TYR A 42 18.10 4.20 -5.07
CA TYR A 42 19.43 4.72 -4.75
C TYR A 42 20.47 4.03 -5.66
N GLN A 43 21.33 4.81 -6.33
CA GLN A 43 22.39 4.30 -7.20
C GLN A 43 23.73 4.95 -6.82
N ASN A 44 24.78 4.15 -6.69
CA ASN A 44 26.12 4.59 -6.24
C ASN A 44 26.09 5.34 -4.90
N PHE A 45 25.21 4.92 -3.98
CA PHE A 45 25.04 5.56 -2.68
C PHE A 45 26.09 5.02 -1.68
N PRO A 46 26.76 5.86 -0.88
CA PRO A 46 27.76 5.40 0.07
C PRO A 46 27.16 4.48 1.15
N GLN A 47 27.75 3.29 1.36
CA GLN A 47 27.27 2.29 2.33
C GLN A 47 27.11 2.85 3.76
N GLY A 48 28.04 3.72 4.18
CA GLY A 48 28.02 4.33 5.51
C GLY A 48 26.82 5.27 5.75
N LEU A 49 26.15 5.71 4.68
CA LEU A 49 24.98 6.58 4.74
C LEU A 49 23.67 5.82 4.46
N MET A 50 23.71 4.56 4.05
CA MET A 50 22.49 3.77 3.84
C MET A 50 21.74 3.58 5.15
N ASP A 51 20.42 3.69 5.08
CA ASP A 51 19.51 3.28 6.15
C ASP A 51 19.65 1.79 6.42
N GLU A 52 19.40 1.35 7.66
CA GLU A 52 19.54 -0.07 8.06
C GLU A 52 18.65 -1.00 7.22
N ASP A 53 17.45 -0.56 6.86
CA ASP A 53 16.51 -1.31 6.02
C ASP A 53 17.01 -1.50 4.57
N MET A 54 18.06 -0.78 4.16
CA MET A 54 18.65 -0.80 2.82
C MET A 54 20.13 -1.23 2.80
N ARG A 55 20.71 -1.58 3.95
CA ARG A 55 22.07 -2.15 4.06
C ARG A 55 22.07 -3.66 3.82
#